data_AF-A0A4E9FTD4-F1
#
_entry.id   AF-A0A4E9FTD4-F1
#
_cell.length_a   1.000
_cell.length_b   1.000
_cell.length_c   1.000
_cell.angle_alpha   90.00
_cell.angle_beta   90.00
_cell.angle_gamma   90.00
#
_symmetry.space_group_name_H-M   'P 1'
#
loop_
_entity.id
_entity.type
_entity.pdbx_description
1 polymer ?
#
loop_
_entity_poly.entity_id
_entity_poly.type
_entity_poly.pdbx_seq_one_letter_code
_entity_poly.pdbx_strand_id
1 'polypeptide(L)'
;MHKDEVDQNLKQLSKELTNKQTKEEAKFTPSSNINVNLPHLSLPIRWRPYWSSFNAAVHTQAILEIQKLNYLYSCLKGKALQAISGYDIAPENYGIIRKLLNEKYGDHSIVTTLLYNELQSIKRNEREWIGTTENIERVLRQLEALGESLEHSNIEILIESKLPLWILNKIYKHKKKDMPWLTETEIQIMRIAPFGMKEPKSCPTARIQLNVLTTESEIIPLQANIIDYLTNELQVVETSNEFQIQNLTNCWKKPDVLIGADYFFKFISLREIKELRSGICWFNQKLVLIIAGSGDIEKLCKNELYPKEVVHSTNANINSELENFWKLETIGIQESPQDDDDDYQALKHFKRTIIKRAG
;
A
#
# COMPACT_ATOMS: atom_id res chain seq x y z
N MET A 1 12.75 -29.07 -11.32
CA MET A 1 14.10 -29.65 -11.21
C MET A 1 15.15 -28.61 -10.76
N HIS A 2 14.79 -27.65 -9.90
CA HIS A 2 15.74 -26.65 -9.35
C HIS A 2 15.55 -26.40 -7.84
N LYS A 3 14.46 -26.91 -7.23
CA LYS A 3 14.15 -26.71 -5.81
C LYS A 3 14.87 -27.73 -4.91
N ASP A 4 15.06 -28.95 -5.40
CA ASP A 4 15.71 -30.04 -4.65
C ASP A 4 17.24 -29.86 -4.52
N GLU A 5 17.87 -29.15 -5.46
CA GLU A 5 19.32 -28.92 -5.49
C GLU A 5 19.74 -27.81 -4.50
N VAL A 6 18.86 -26.83 -4.26
CA VAL A 6 19.07 -25.75 -3.27
C VAL A 6 18.92 -26.29 -1.84
N ASP A 7 17.94 -27.17 -1.59
CA ASP A 7 17.73 -27.80 -0.28
C ASP A 7 18.85 -28.79 0.09
N GLN A 8 19.44 -29.48 -0.88
CA GLN A 8 20.61 -30.33 -0.64
C GLN A 8 21.86 -29.52 -0.29
N ASN A 9 22.10 -28.40 -0.99
CA ASN A 9 23.23 -27.51 -0.72
C ASN A 9 23.10 -26.82 0.67
N LEU A 10 21.89 -26.44 1.09
CA LEU A 10 21.65 -25.86 2.41
C LEU A 10 21.86 -26.88 3.56
N LYS A 11 21.47 -28.15 3.36
CA LYS A 11 21.73 -29.23 4.34
C LYS A 11 23.22 -29.57 4.46
N GLN A 12 23.99 -29.44 3.37
CA GLN A 12 25.43 -29.69 3.38
C GLN A 12 26.19 -28.56 4.08
N LEU A 13 25.83 -27.29 3.83
CA LEU A 13 26.35 -26.12 4.56
C LEU A 13 26.04 -26.15 6.06
N SER A 14 24.84 -26.61 6.46
CA SER A 14 24.49 -26.76 7.88
C SER A 14 25.29 -27.87 8.58
N LYS A 15 25.73 -28.92 7.87
CA LYS A 15 26.59 -29.98 8.42
C LYS A 15 28.04 -29.54 8.60
N GLU A 16 28.55 -28.63 7.75
CA GLU A 16 29.91 -28.08 7.89
C GLU A 16 30.04 -27.07 9.04
N LEU A 17 28.96 -26.38 9.41
CA LEU A 17 28.96 -25.37 10.48
C LEU A 17 28.83 -25.93 11.92
N THR A 18 28.57 -27.24 12.09
CA THR A 18 28.23 -27.82 13.42
C THR A 18 29.34 -28.68 14.05
N ASN A 19 30.56 -28.68 13.48
CA ASN A 19 31.70 -29.42 14.02
C ASN A 19 32.76 -28.48 14.59
N LYS A 20 32.59 -28.04 15.86
CA LYS A 20 33.69 -27.67 16.79
C LYS A 20 33.15 -27.21 18.15
N GLN A 21 32.81 -28.17 19.01
CA GLN A 21 32.72 -27.95 20.46
C GLN A 21 33.21 -29.19 21.19
N THR A 22 34.47 -29.18 21.65
CA THR A 22 34.83 -29.97 22.85
C THR A 22 36.08 -29.43 23.54
N LYS A 23 35.89 -29.05 24.82
CA LYS A 23 36.75 -29.15 26.01
C LYS A 23 38.15 -28.50 25.99
N GLU A 24 38.34 -27.55 26.92
CA GLU A 24 39.43 -27.61 27.91
C GLU A 24 39.16 -26.70 29.12
N GLU A 25 39.27 -27.28 30.30
CA GLU A 25 39.28 -26.62 31.62
C GLU A 25 40.70 -26.14 31.92
N ALA A 26 40.88 -24.90 32.43
CA ALA A 26 41.76 -24.60 33.59
C ALA A 26 42.04 -23.10 33.78
N LYS A 27 41.80 -22.67 35.03
CA LYS A 27 42.61 -21.73 35.86
C LYS A 27 42.57 -20.23 35.56
N PHE A 28 41.89 -19.54 36.49
CA PHE A 28 41.88 -18.10 36.71
C PHE A 28 43.29 -17.51 36.95
N THR A 29 43.61 -16.44 36.24
CA THR A 29 44.51 -15.38 36.71
C THR A 29 43.89 -14.02 36.34
N PRO A 30 43.78 -13.06 37.28
CA PRO A 30 43.27 -11.73 36.98
C PRO A 30 44.44 -10.86 36.50
N SER A 31 44.34 -10.26 35.31
CA SER A 31 44.98 -9.00 34.89
C SER A 31 45.25 -9.02 33.39
N SER A 32 44.54 -8.19 32.63
CA SER A 32 45.11 -7.28 31.62
C SER A 32 44.00 -6.70 30.75
N ASN A 33 44.05 -5.37 30.61
CA ASN A 33 43.14 -4.50 29.87
C ASN A 33 42.59 -5.14 28.58
N ILE A 34 41.31 -5.53 28.60
CA ILE A 34 40.62 -5.97 27.38
C ILE A 34 40.38 -4.73 26.53
N ASN A 35 41.29 -4.48 25.59
CA ASN A 35 41.17 -3.42 24.59
C ASN A 35 40.15 -3.86 23.52
N VAL A 36 38.87 -3.92 23.88
CA VAL A 36 37.80 -4.14 22.90
C VAL A 36 37.51 -2.82 22.21
N ASN A 37 37.99 -2.68 20.97
CA ASN A 37 37.49 -1.67 20.04
C ASN A 37 36.10 -2.08 19.56
N LEU A 38 35.04 -1.78 20.33
CA LEU A 38 33.68 -1.82 19.79
C LEU A 38 33.38 -0.50 19.06
N PRO A 39 32.67 -0.56 17.92
CA PRO A 39 32.25 0.64 17.22
C PRO A 39 31.33 1.48 18.11
N HIS A 40 31.63 2.77 18.22
CA HIS A 40 30.74 3.75 18.83
C HIS A 40 29.38 3.76 18.14
N LEU A 41 28.32 3.97 18.93
CA LEU A 41 26.97 3.73 18.47
C LEU A 41 26.12 5.00 18.37
N SER A 42 25.59 5.22 17.17
CA SER A 42 24.43 6.06 16.91
C SER A 42 23.17 5.18 16.86
N LEU A 43 22.56 4.92 18.02
CA LEU A 43 21.24 4.30 18.11
C LEU A 43 20.16 5.25 17.56
N PRO A 44 19.11 4.76 16.88
CA PRO A 44 18.54 3.40 16.96
C PRO A 44 18.91 2.43 15.83
N ILE A 45 19.46 2.90 14.70
CA ILE A 45 19.58 2.12 13.45
C ILE A 45 20.48 0.87 13.62
N ARG A 46 21.44 0.92 14.55
CA ARG A 46 22.48 -0.10 14.68
C ARG A 46 22.38 -0.95 15.96
N TRP A 47 21.20 -1.03 16.59
CA TRP A 47 21.04 -1.83 17.83
C TRP A 47 21.44 -3.29 17.65
N ARG A 48 20.93 -3.98 16.62
CA ARG A 48 21.24 -5.41 16.38
C ARG A 48 22.76 -5.65 16.18
N PRO A 49 23.45 -5.01 15.21
CA PRO A 49 24.89 -5.21 15.03
C PRO A 49 25.70 -4.90 16.28
N TYR A 50 25.35 -3.82 16.99
CA TYR A 50 26.00 -3.47 18.24
C TYR A 50 25.78 -4.49 19.32
N TRP A 51 24.52 -4.86 19.57
CA TRP A 51 24.19 -5.80 20.62
C TRP A 51 24.86 -7.14 20.34
N SER A 52 24.91 -7.59 19.09
CA SER A 52 25.67 -8.80 18.71
C SER A 52 27.15 -8.68 19.06
N SER A 53 27.80 -7.56 18.70
CA SER A 53 29.21 -7.34 19.02
C SER A 53 29.46 -7.19 20.53
N PHE A 54 28.65 -6.38 21.23
CA PHE A 54 28.72 -6.16 22.67
C PHE A 54 28.44 -7.46 23.43
N ASN A 55 27.48 -8.25 22.96
CA ASN A 55 27.14 -9.53 23.54
C ASN A 55 28.35 -10.48 23.48
N ALA A 56 28.96 -10.62 22.31
CA ALA A 56 30.13 -11.48 22.12
C ALA A 56 31.37 -10.99 22.90
N ALA A 57 31.66 -9.69 22.86
CA ALA A 57 32.91 -9.14 23.36
C ALA A 57 32.88 -8.71 24.83
N VAL A 58 31.70 -8.43 25.39
CA VAL A 58 31.54 -7.91 26.76
C VAL A 58 30.54 -8.73 27.57
N HIS A 59 29.31 -8.91 27.08
CA HIS A 59 28.24 -9.54 27.89
C HIS A 59 28.55 -10.99 28.26
N THR A 60 29.01 -11.79 27.30
CA THR A 60 29.34 -13.22 27.47
C THR A 60 30.66 -13.44 28.19
N GLN A 61 31.50 -12.42 28.32
CA GLN A 61 32.78 -12.52 29.02
C GLN A 61 32.58 -12.51 30.55
N ALA A 62 33.50 -13.15 31.27
CA ALA A 62 33.55 -13.20 32.74
C ALA A 62 34.05 -11.87 33.36
N ILE A 63 33.42 -10.76 32.97
CA ILE A 63 33.68 -9.39 33.43
C ILE A 63 32.66 -9.03 34.51
N LEU A 64 33.04 -8.23 35.51
CA LEU A 64 32.11 -7.76 36.55
C LEU A 64 31.01 -6.87 35.95
N GLU A 65 29.78 -6.96 36.45
CA GLU A 65 28.64 -6.21 35.90
C GLU A 65 28.87 -4.69 35.91
N ILE A 66 29.54 -4.17 36.93
CA ILE A 66 29.92 -2.75 37.00
C ILE A 66 30.86 -2.32 35.86
N GLN A 67 31.76 -3.20 35.42
CA GLN A 67 32.65 -2.92 34.29
C GLN A 67 31.90 -3.02 32.97
N LYS A 68 31.00 -4.00 32.82
CA LYS A 68 30.09 -4.11 31.67
C LYS A 68 29.21 -2.87 31.54
N LEU A 69 28.72 -2.36 32.67
CA LEU A 69 27.87 -1.17 32.72
C LEU A 69 28.64 0.11 32.38
N ASN A 70 29.84 0.30 32.93
CA ASN A 70 30.70 1.44 32.57
C ASN A 70 31.02 1.45 31.08
N TYR A 71 31.29 0.28 30.50
CA TYR A 71 31.52 0.15 29.07
C TYR A 71 30.28 0.46 28.23
N LEU A 72 29.11 -0.02 28.67
CA LEU A 72 27.84 0.29 28.03
C LEU A 72 27.58 1.80 28.04
N TYR A 73 27.75 2.46 29.19
CA TYR A 73 27.62 3.92 29.32
C TYR A 73 28.54 4.69 28.37
N SER A 74 29.80 4.28 28.23
CA SER A 74 30.76 4.96 27.33
C SER A 74 30.41 4.82 25.84
N CYS A 75 29.64 3.79 25.48
CA CYS A 75 29.16 3.56 24.11
C CYS A 75 27.92 4.38 23.76
N LEU A 76 27.11 4.78 24.75
CA LEU A 76 25.80 5.40 24.54
C LEU A 76 25.90 6.91 24.39
N LYS A 77 25.17 7.46 23.42
CA LYS A 77 25.08 8.91 23.16
C LYS A 77 23.64 9.33 22.85
N GLY A 78 23.36 10.62 22.99
CA GLY A 78 22.09 11.24 22.61
C GLY A 78 20.87 10.59 23.28
N LYS A 79 19.85 10.25 22.47
CA LYS A 79 18.58 9.69 22.97
C LYS A 79 18.75 8.40 23.78
N ALA A 80 19.77 7.59 23.48
CA ALA A 80 20.00 6.34 24.20
C ALA A 80 20.60 6.57 25.59
N LEU A 81 21.53 7.52 25.72
CA LEU A 81 22.05 7.94 27.01
C LEU A 81 20.96 8.63 27.85
N GLN A 82 20.14 9.47 27.22
CA GLN A 82 19.00 10.10 27.87
C GLN A 82 18.01 9.05 28.41
N ALA A 83 17.78 7.95 27.67
CA ALA A 83 16.88 6.88 28.10
C ALA A 83 17.31 6.21 29.42
N ILE A 84 18.61 6.20 29.72
CA ILE A 84 19.17 5.54 30.91
C ILE A 84 19.62 6.54 31.98
N SER A 85 19.46 7.85 31.73
CA SER A 85 19.96 8.92 32.61
C SER A 85 19.41 8.92 34.04
N GLY A 86 18.32 8.20 34.31
CA GLY A 86 17.76 8.02 35.65
C GLY A 86 18.34 6.86 36.46
N TYR A 87 19.33 6.12 35.92
CA TYR A 87 19.95 4.98 36.60
C TYR A 87 21.41 5.28 36.93
N ASP A 88 21.79 5.09 38.19
CA ASP A 88 23.19 5.20 38.59
C ASP A 88 24.05 4.08 37.98
N ILE A 89 25.36 4.35 37.87
CA ILE A 89 26.34 3.33 37.48
C ILE A 89 26.58 2.40 38.68
N ALA A 90 25.65 1.45 38.87
CA ALA A 90 25.66 0.43 39.91
C ALA A 90 25.45 -0.96 39.28
N PRO A 91 26.09 -2.03 39.78
CA PRO A 91 26.00 -3.35 39.14
C PRO A 91 24.55 -3.87 39.04
N GLU A 92 23.71 -3.58 40.03
CA GLU A 92 22.29 -3.96 40.07
C GLU A 92 21.48 -3.36 38.91
N ASN A 93 21.92 -2.20 38.42
CA ASN A 93 21.25 -1.49 37.32
C ASN A 93 21.61 -2.07 35.94
N TYR A 94 22.66 -2.89 35.81
CA TYR A 94 23.09 -3.41 34.51
C TYR A 94 21.98 -4.22 33.81
N GLY A 95 21.35 -5.13 34.54
CA GLY A 95 20.25 -5.95 34.01
C GLY A 95 19.03 -5.10 33.61
N ILE A 96 18.71 -4.07 34.40
CA ILE A 96 17.58 -3.16 34.17
C ILE A 96 17.82 -2.32 32.92
N ILE A 97 18.99 -1.68 32.84
CA ILE A 97 19.40 -0.84 31.70
C ILE A 97 19.42 -1.66 30.40
N ARG A 98 19.96 -2.87 30.44
CA ARG A 98 19.97 -3.78 29.28
C ARG A 98 18.55 -4.08 28.80
N LYS A 99 17.65 -4.45 29.73
CA LYS A 99 16.27 -4.76 29.41
C LYS A 99 15.57 -3.55 28.79
N LEU A 100 15.72 -2.37 29.38
CA LEU A 100 15.17 -1.12 28.88
C LEU A 100 15.68 -0.77 27.46
N LEU A 101 16.98 -0.88 27.23
CA LEU A 101 17.55 -0.62 25.90
C LEU A 101 17.06 -1.64 24.87
N ASN A 102 16.93 -2.91 25.25
CA ASN A 102 16.38 -3.93 24.36
C ASN A 102 14.88 -3.74 24.09
N GLU A 103 14.09 -3.30 25.06
CA GLU A 103 12.68 -2.96 24.85
C GLU A 103 12.53 -1.75 23.93
N LYS A 104 13.38 -0.73 24.12
CA LYS A 104 13.28 0.53 23.38
C LYS A 104 13.92 0.50 21.99
N TYR A 105 14.95 -0.32 21.79
CA TYR A 105 15.74 -0.34 20.56
C TYR A 105 15.90 -1.73 19.94
N GLY A 106 15.59 -2.78 20.71
CA GLY A 106 15.55 -4.16 20.22
C GLY A 106 14.22 -4.56 19.58
N ASP A 107 13.19 -3.71 19.69
CA ASP A 107 11.97 -3.90 18.93
C ASP A 107 12.24 -3.74 17.44
N HIS A 108 12.01 -4.84 16.74
CA HIS A 108 12.12 -4.96 15.31
C HIS A 108 11.23 -3.97 14.56
N SER A 109 10.04 -3.68 15.12
CA SER A 109 9.05 -2.79 14.53
C SER A 109 9.62 -1.39 14.28
N ILE A 110 10.54 -0.92 15.13
CA ILE A 110 11.16 0.40 15.00
C ILE A 110 12.10 0.42 13.80
N VAL A 111 12.91 -0.63 13.62
CA VAL A 111 13.84 -0.71 12.48
C VAL A 111 13.06 -0.88 11.19
N THR A 112 12.06 -1.76 11.16
CA THR A 112 11.12 -1.91 10.04
C THR A 112 10.49 -0.56 9.67
N THR A 113 9.92 0.16 10.65
CA THR A 113 9.28 1.47 10.43
C THR A 113 10.27 2.49 9.87
N LEU A 114 11.50 2.55 10.41
CA LEU A 114 12.53 3.47 9.91
C LEU A 114 12.95 3.14 8.48
N LEU A 115 13.05 1.85 8.12
CA LEU A 115 13.37 1.41 6.77
C LEU A 115 12.25 1.73 5.78
N TYR A 116 10.98 1.51 6.14
CA TYR A 116 9.85 1.93 5.30
C TYR A 116 9.80 3.45 5.12
N ASN A 117 10.04 4.23 6.19
CA ASN A 117 10.12 5.68 6.09
C ASN A 117 11.30 6.12 5.21
N GLU A 118 12.44 5.45 5.30
CA GLU A 118 13.58 5.67 4.42
C GLU A 118 13.19 5.42 2.97
N LEU A 119 12.59 4.26 2.66
CA LEU A 119 12.12 3.91 1.32
C LEU A 119 11.10 4.93 0.76
N GLN A 120 10.17 5.40 1.59
CA GLN A 120 9.20 6.43 1.20
C GLN A 120 9.86 7.79 0.94
N SER A 121 10.89 8.15 1.71
CA SER A 121 11.61 9.42 1.60
C SER A 121 12.56 9.51 0.40
N ILE A 122 12.92 8.37 -0.21
CA ILE A 122 13.73 8.34 -1.43
C ILE A 122 13.02 9.15 -2.52
N LYS A 123 13.75 10.06 -3.16
CA LYS A 123 13.25 10.89 -4.26
C LYS A 123 13.69 10.30 -5.59
N ARG A 124 12.83 10.42 -6.60
CA ARG A 124 13.17 10.08 -7.97
C ARG A 124 14.30 11.00 -8.47
N ASN A 125 15.36 10.40 -9.00
CA ASN A 125 16.48 11.12 -9.58
C ASN A 125 16.74 10.61 -11.00
N GLU A 126 16.50 11.48 -11.99
CA GLU A 126 16.66 11.16 -13.41
C GLU A 126 18.13 10.88 -13.81
N ARG A 127 19.10 11.47 -13.10
CA ARG A 127 20.53 11.39 -13.43
C ARG A 127 21.25 10.30 -12.64
N GLU A 128 21.03 10.25 -11.33
CA GLU A 128 21.67 9.29 -10.41
C GLU A 128 20.73 8.14 -10.06
N TRP A 129 20.03 7.63 -11.08
CA TRP A 129 19.08 6.55 -10.90
C TRP A 129 19.75 5.27 -10.40
N ILE A 130 21.02 5.02 -10.77
CA ILE A 130 21.81 3.87 -10.30
C ILE A 130 21.96 3.92 -8.77
N GLY A 131 22.42 5.05 -8.23
CA GLY A 131 22.55 5.22 -6.78
C GLY A 131 21.18 5.20 -6.07
N THR A 132 20.12 5.65 -6.73
CA THR A 132 18.75 5.53 -6.22
C THR A 132 18.34 4.06 -6.12
N THR A 133 18.60 3.26 -7.15
CA THR A 133 18.32 1.81 -7.17
C THR A 133 19.14 1.07 -6.13
N GLU A 134 20.45 1.33 -6.03
CA GLU A 134 21.31 0.71 -5.01
C GLU A 134 20.82 1.01 -3.58
N ASN A 135 20.33 2.24 -3.35
CA ASN A 135 19.78 2.64 -2.07
C ASN A 135 18.46 1.91 -1.77
N ILE A 136 17.57 1.77 -2.76
CA ILE A 136 16.35 0.97 -2.67
C ILE A 136 16.69 -0.48 -2.36
N GLU A 137 17.58 -1.11 -3.12
CA GLU A 137 18.01 -2.50 -2.92
C GLU A 137 18.66 -2.72 -1.55
N ARG A 138 19.42 -1.75 -1.03
CA ARG A 138 19.94 -1.81 0.35
C ARG A 138 18.79 -1.87 1.36
N VAL A 139 17.80 -1.00 1.25
CA VAL A 139 16.66 -0.96 2.18
C VAL A 139 15.84 -2.25 2.09
N LEU A 140 15.57 -2.75 0.87
CA LEU A 140 14.85 -4.00 0.67
C LEU A 140 15.58 -5.21 1.27
N ARG A 141 16.90 -5.34 1.07
CA ARG A 141 17.69 -6.41 1.71
C ARG A 141 17.65 -6.33 3.24
N GLN A 142 17.59 -5.12 3.80
CA GLN A 142 17.47 -4.95 5.24
C GLN A 142 16.08 -5.38 5.74
N LEU A 143 15.00 -5.02 5.02
CA LEU A 143 13.64 -5.49 5.32
C LEU A 143 13.51 -7.02 5.20
N GLU A 144 14.11 -7.62 4.18
CA GLU A 144 14.11 -9.08 3.98
C GLU A 144 14.87 -9.80 5.11
N ALA A 145 16.06 -9.31 5.49
CA ALA A 145 16.84 -9.84 6.62
C ALA A 145 16.11 -9.70 7.97
N LEU A 146 15.11 -8.82 8.01
CA LEU A 146 14.24 -8.61 9.13
C LEU A 146 13.04 -9.59 9.13
N GLY A 147 12.70 -10.18 7.99
CA GLY A 147 11.60 -11.14 7.82
C GLY A 147 10.33 -10.50 7.25
N GLU A 148 10.42 -9.26 6.75
CA GLU A 148 9.30 -8.60 6.08
C GLU A 148 9.06 -9.22 4.70
N SER A 149 7.78 -9.43 4.36
CA SER A 149 7.41 -9.87 3.02
C SER A 149 7.55 -8.71 2.03
N LEU A 150 8.33 -8.94 0.98
CA LEU A 150 8.52 -7.97 -0.11
C LEU A 150 7.53 -8.18 -1.27
N GLU A 151 6.68 -9.19 -1.21
CA GLU A 151 5.76 -9.59 -2.29
C GLU A 151 4.44 -8.78 -2.30
N HIS A 152 4.44 -7.59 -1.70
CA HIS A 152 3.27 -6.72 -1.64
C HIS A 152 3.26 -5.71 -2.79
N SER A 153 2.12 -5.55 -3.46
CA SER A 153 1.92 -4.57 -4.54
C SER A 153 2.29 -3.14 -4.13
N ASN A 154 2.07 -2.78 -2.86
CA ASN A 154 2.45 -1.48 -2.32
C ASN A 154 3.97 -1.21 -2.39
N ILE A 155 4.80 -2.26 -2.27
CA ILE A 155 6.27 -2.14 -2.40
C ILE A 155 6.64 -1.94 -3.87
N GLU A 156 6.03 -2.70 -4.79
CA GLU A 156 6.25 -2.53 -6.24
C GLU A 156 5.88 -1.10 -6.68
N ILE A 157 4.68 -0.62 -6.34
CA ILE A 157 4.22 0.75 -6.62
C ILE A 157 5.20 1.78 -6.04
N LEU A 158 5.68 1.56 -4.81
CA LEU A 158 6.60 2.47 -4.17
C LEU A 158 7.94 2.51 -4.92
N ILE A 159 8.51 1.36 -5.29
CA ILE A 159 9.73 1.27 -6.09
C ILE A 159 9.54 1.97 -7.44
N GLU A 160 8.44 1.65 -8.14
CA GLU A 160 8.14 2.24 -9.45
C GLU A 160 8.05 3.77 -9.36
N SER A 161 7.42 4.29 -8.30
CA SER A 161 7.33 5.74 -8.07
C SER A 161 8.70 6.43 -7.91
N LYS A 162 9.76 5.69 -7.54
CA LYS A 162 11.13 6.23 -7.35
C LYS A 162 12.00 6.11 -8.58
N LEU A 163 11.64 5.29 -9.56
CA LEU A 163 12.42 5.10 -10.77
C LEU A 163 12.07 6.15 -11.85
N PRO A 164 13.06 6.57 -12.65
CA PRO A 164 12.82 7.37 -13.85
C PRO A 164 11.83 6.71 -14.82
N LEU A 165 10.97 7.52 -15.44
CA LEU A 165 9.94 7.04 -16.37
C LEU A 165 10.53 6.27 -17.56
N TRP A 166 11.69 6.70 -18.07
CA TRP A 166 12.33 6.03 -19.20
C TRP A 166 12.85 4.63 -18.84
N ILE A 167 13.16 4.37 -17.57
CA ILE A 167 13.54 3.04 -17.06
C ILE A 167 12.31 2.17 -16.91
N LEU A 168 11.24 2.70 -16.28
CA LEU A 168 9.96 2.00 -16.19
C LEU A 168 9.47 1.56 -17.57
N ASN A 169 9.55 2.45 -18.56
CA ASN A 169 9.19 2.14 -19.94
C ASN A 169 10.05 1.01 -20.53
N LYS A 170 11.33 0.91 -20.20
CA LYS A 170 12.18 -0.23 -20.62
C LYS A 170 11.78 -1.52 -19.90
N ILE A 171 11.51 -1.45 -18.59
CA ILE A 171 11.07 -2.60 -17.79
C ILE A 171 9.74 -3.13 -18.30
N TYR A 172 8.74 -2.27 -18.51
CA TYR A 172 7.44 -2.67 -19.06
C TYR A 172 7.56 -3.24 -20.46
N LYS A 173 8.45 -2.71 -21.32
CA LYS A 173 8.73 -3.29 -22.64
C LYS A 173 9.34 -4.69 -22.54
N HIS A 174 10.17 -4.97 -21.53
CA HIS A 174 10.71 -6.32 -21.30
C HIS A 174 9.65 -7.26 -20.68
N LYS A 175 8.92 -6.81 -19.65
CA LYS A 175 7.78 -7.56 -19.08
C LYS A 175 6.78 -7.96 -20.19
N LYS A 176 6.51 -7.07 -21.16
CA LYS A 176 5.65 -7.37 -22.32
C LYS A 176 6.20 -8.47 -23.23
N LYS A 177 7.53 -8.55 -23.44
CA LYS A 177 8.15 -9.63 -24.22
C LYS A 177 8.08 -10.99 -23.51
N ASP A 178 8.17 -10.98 -22.19
CA ASP A 178 8.10 -12.20 -21.36
C ASP A 178 6.67 -12.70 -21.13
N MET A 179 5.67 -12.01 -21.68
CA MET A 179 4.25 -12.34 -21.56
C MET A 179 3.66 -12.78 -22.91
N PRO A 180 4.14 -13.89 -23.52
CA PRO A 180 3.78 -14.32 -24.88
C PRO A 180 2.29 -14.70 -25.04
N TRP A 181 1.55 -14.80 -23.94
CA TRP A 181 0.13 -15.12 -23.91
C TRP A 181 -0.78 -13.91 -24.17
N LEU A 182 -0.24 -12.68 -24.18
CA LEU A 182 -0.97 -11.50 -24.63
C LEU A 182 -0.65 -11.21 -26.11
N THR A 183 -1.39 -11.85 -27.00
CA THR A 183 -1.36 -11.52 -28.43
C THR A 183 -2.21 -10.27 -28.69
N GLU A 184 -1.53 -9.17 -28.98
CA GLU A 184 -2.16 -7.91 -29.36
C GLU A 184 -2.46 -7.90 -30.86
N THR A 185 -3.66 -7.47 -31.23
CA THR A 185 -4.01 -7.25 -32.63
C THR A 185 -3.32 -6.01 -33.19
N GLU A 186 -3.37 -5.83 -34.51
CA GLU A 186 -3.04 -4.53 -35.10
C GLU A 186 -3.87 -3.40 -34.46
N ILE A 187 -3.29 -2.21 -34.41
CA ILE A 187 -3.92 -1.01 -33.86
C ILE A 187 -5.15 -0.67 -34.71
N GLN A 188 -6.28 -0.48 -34.04
CA GLN A 188 -7.56 -0.07 -34.60
C GLN A 188 -8.00 1.26 -33.96
N ILE A 189 -8.92 1.96 -34.63
CA ILE A 189 -9.50 3.19 -34.07
C ILE A 189 -10.82 2.84 -33.40
N MET A 190 -10.88 2.99 -32.08
CA MET A 190 -12.11 2.92 -31.29
C MET A 190 -12.75 4.30 -31.18
N ARG A 191 -14.06 4.39 -31.37
CA ARG A 191 -14.82 5.62 -31.14
C ARG A 191 -15.50 5.55 -29.78
N ILE A 192 -15.15 6.47 -28.89
CA ILE A 192 -15.66 6.58 -27.53
C ILE A 192 -16.67 7.73 -27.50
N ALA A 193 -17.91 7.46 -27.11
CA ALA A 193 -18.95 8.48 -26.95
C ALA A 193 -19.21 8.72 -25.45
N PRO A 194 -18.47 9.64 -24.80
CA PRO A 194 -18.70 9.95 -23.40
C PRO A 194 -19.95 10.82 -23.22
N PHE A 195 -20.47 10.85 -21.99
CA PHE A 195 -21.56 11.77 -21.63
C PHE A 195 -21.15 13.22 -21.89
N GLY A 196 -22.05 14.00 -22.50
CA GLY A 196 -21.84 15.43 -22.78
C GLY A 196 -21.16 15.77 -24.11
N MET A 197 -20.71 14.78 -24.90
CA MET A 197 -20.14 15.02 -26.23
C MET A 197 -21.15 14.72 -27.34
N LYS A 198 -21.33 15.66 -28.27
CA LYS A 198 -22.18 15.47 -29.46
C LYS A 198 -21.55 14.49 -30.47
N GLU A 199 -20.22 14.47 -30.55
CA GLU A 199 -19.45 13.66 -31.48
C GLU A 199 -18.53 12.68 -30.72
N PRO A 200 -18.48 11.40 -31.12
CA PRO A 200 -17.56 10.43 -30.52
C PRO A 200 -16.09 10.82 -30.71
N LYS A 201 -15.28 10.61 -29.67
CA LYS A 201 -13.83 10.78 -29.72
C LYS A 201 -13.14 9.52 -30.23
N SER A 202 -12.29 9.65 -31.24
CA SER A 202 -11.46 8.55 -31.75
C SER A 202 -10.25 8.31 -30.84
N CYS A 203 -10.00 7.06 -30.51
CA CYS A 203 -8.89 6.60 -29.68
C CYS A 203 -8.23 5.38 -30.37
N PRO A 204 -6.94 5.47 -30.73
CA PRO A 204 -6.18 4.31 -31.17
C PRO A 204 -6.10 3.29 -30.03
N THR A 205 -6.44 2.04 -30.33
CA THR A 205 -6.42 0.94 -29.38
C THR A 205 -6.01 -0.35 -30.08
N ALA A 206 -5.57 -1.33 -29.32
CA ALA A 206 -5.41 -2.68 -29.82
C ALA A 206 -6.21 -3.66 -28.96
N ARG A 207 -6.62 -4.77 -29.57
CA ARG A 207 -7.38 -5.80 -28.87
C ARG A 207 -6.45 -6.87 -28.33
N ILE A 208 -6.75 -7.34 -27.12
CA ILE A 208 -6.11 -8.48 -26.48
C ILE A 208 -7.15 -9.43 -25.93
N GLN A 209 -6.77 -10.69 -25.74
CA GLN A 209 -7.53 -11.63 -24.94
C GLN A 209 -6.92 -11.74 -23.54
N LEU A 210 -7.73 -11.46 -22.52
CA LEU A 210 -7.42 -11.69 -21.12
C LEU A 210 -8.18 -12.92 -20.63
N ASN A 211 -7.53 -13.81 -19.91
CA ASN A 211 -8.18 -14.96 -19.28
C ASN A 211 -8.28 -14.70 -17.78
N VAL A 212 -9.51 -14.66 -17.25
CA VAL A 212 -9.76 -14.42 -15.83
C VAL A 212 -10.12 -15.72 -15.14
N LEU A 213 -9.35 -16.10 -14.12
CA LEU A 213 -9.60 -17.29 -13.30
C LEU A 213 -10.57 -16.95 -12.16
N THR A 214 -11.65 -17.70 -12.04
CA THR A 214 -12.64 -17.54 -10.97
C THR A 214 -12.25 -18.32 -9.72
N THR A 215 -12.92 -18.01 -8.59
CA THR A 215 -12.84 -18.76 -7.32
C THR A 215 -13.25 -20.23 -7.48
N GLU A 216 -14.08 -20.55 -8.48
CA GLU A 216 -14.50 -21.90 -8.86
C GLU A 216 -13.53 -22.58 -9.86
N SER A 217 -12.37 -21.97 -10.12
CA SER A 217 -11.37 -22.42 -11.11
C SER A 217 -11.88 -22.46 -12.57
N GLU A 218 -12.95 -21.73 -12.89
CA GLU A 218 -13.43 -21.49 -14.25
C GLU A 218 -12.56 -20.40 -14.91
N ILE A 219 -12.26 -20.54 -16.21
CA ILE A 219 -11.57 -19.49 -16.97
C ILE A 219 -12.59 -18.74 -17.81
N ILE A 220 -12.74 -17.44 -17.57
CA ILE A 220 -13.60 -16.53 -18.34
C ILE A 220 -12.72 -15.73 -19.31
N PRO A 221 -12.76 -16.01 -20.63
CA PRO A 221 -12.04 -15.22 -21.61
C PRO A 221 -12.73 -13.87 -21.85
N LEU A 222 -11.94 -12.80 -21.82
CA LEU A 222 -12.36 -11.43 -22.11
C LEU A 222 -11.59 -10.92 -23.32
N GLN A 223 -12.29 -10.24 -24.20
CA GLN A 223 -11.68 -9.40 -25.23
C GLN A 223 -11.61 -7.98 -24.69
N ALA A 224 -10.41 -7.46 -24.52
CA ALA A 224 -10.15 -6.14 -23.95
C ALA A 224 -9.45 -5.23 -24.96
N ASN A 225 -9.70 -3.93 -24.83
CA ASN A 225 -9.05 -2.88 -25.59
C ASN A 225 -7.95 -2.25 -24.73
N ILE A 226 -6.73 -2.17 -25.25
CA ILE A 226 -5.62 -1.48 -24.58
C ILE A 226 -5.78 0.03 -24.81
N ILE A 227 -5.78 0.80 -23.72
CA ILE A 227 -5.82 2.26 -23.74
C ILE A 227 -4.71 2.79 -22.84
N ASP A 228 -3.93 3.77 -23.30
CA ASP A 228 -2.81 4.34 -22.54
C ASP A 228 -3.23 5.00 -21.22
N TYR A 229 -4.47 5.51 -21.17
CA TYR A 229 -5.03 6.17 -20.02
C TYR A 229 -6.52 5.86 -19.88
N LEU A 230 -6.89 5.16 -18.80
CA LEU A 230 -8.28 4.82 -18.47
C LEU A 230 -8.97 5.96 -17.70
N THR A 231 -8.48 6.26 -16.50
CA THR A 231 -9.03 7.30 -15.62
C THR A 231 -7.98 7.73 -14.59
N ASN A 232 -8.29 8.78 -13.83
CA ASN A 232 -7.58 9.17 -12.62
C ASN A 232 -7.71 8.11 -11.53
N GLU A 233 -6.95 8.27 -10.45
CA GLU A 233 -7.09 7.43 -9.27
C GLU A 233 -8.52 7.49 -8.73
N LEU A 234 -9.01 6.33 -8.29
CA LEU A 234 -10.26 6.18 -7.59
C LEU A 234 -9.96 5.87 -6.13
N GLN A 235 -10.83 6.35 -5.24
CA GLN A 235 -10.75 6.01 -3.84
C GLN A 235 -11.10 4.52 -3.68
N VAL A 236 -10.17 3.77 -3.12
CA VAL A 236 -10.32 2.34 -2.84
C VAL A 236 -10.02 2.07 -1.38
N VAL A 237 -10.48 0.91 -0.93
CA VAL A 237 -10.46 0.50 0.46
C VAL A 237 -9.71 -0.81 0.55
N GLU A 238 -8.56 -0.83 1.24
CA GLU A 238 -7.78 -2.06 1.44
C GLU A 238 -8.33 -2.85 2.62
N THR A 239 -8.55 -4.15 2.40
CA THR A 239 -8.98 -5.11 3.43
C THR A 239 -7.86 -6.14 3.63
N SER A 240 -7.31 -6.25 4.83
CA SER A 240 -6.24 -7.21 5.14
C SER A 240 -6.72 -8.65 5.32
N ASN A 241 -8.03 -8.87 5.45
CA ASN A 241 -8.64 -10.19 5.56
C ASN A 241 -10.10 -10.15 5.11
N GLU A 242 -10.55 -11.18 4.38
CA GLU A 242 -11.93 -11.32 3.86
C GLU A 242 -13.01 -11.22 4.96
N PHE A 243 -12.62 -11.39 6.22
CA PHE A 243 -13.52 -11.50 7.38
C PHE A 243 -13.48 -10.31 8.35
N GLN A 244 -12.54 -9.36 8.19
CA GLN A 244 -12.42 -8.19 9.07
C GLN A 244 -12.64 -6.90 8.29
N ILE A 245 -13.91 -6.55 8.05
CA ILE A 245 -14.33 -5.33 7.34
C ILE A 245 -14.31 -4.10 8.28
N GLN A 246 -13.71 -4.22 9.46
CA GLN A 246 -13.51 -3.10 10.38
C GLN A 246 -12.09 -2.57 10.23
N ASN A 247 -11.91 -1.25 10.33
CA ASN A 247 -10.61 -0.57 10.26
C ASN A 247 -9.99 -0.51 8.87
N LEU A 248 -10.82 -0.42 7.84
CA LEU A 248 -10.35 -0.36 6.48
C LEU A 248 -9.55 0.93 6.24
N THR A 249 -8.48 0.81 5.44
CA THR A 249 -7.62 1.93 5.08
C THR A 249 -7.95 2.42 3.69
N ASN A 250 -8.32 3.70 3.59
CA ASN A 250 -8.57 4.37 2.32
C ASN A 250 -7.25 4.71 1.64
N CYS A 251 -7.13 4.40 0.35
CA CYS A 251 -6.06 4.89 -0.50
C CYS A 251 -6.59 5.23 -1.89
N TRP A 252 -5.82 5.98 -2.66
CA TRP A 252 -6.14 6.30 -4.04
C TRP A 252 -5.35 5.35 -4.94
N LYS A 253 -6.05 4.62 -5.82
CA LYS A 253 -5.40 3.72 -6.78
C LYS A 253 -5.96 3.94 -8.17
N LYS A 254 -5.09 3.90 -9.17
CA LYS A 254 -5.49 3.92 -10.57
C LYS A 254 -5.96 2.51 -10.97
N PRO A 255 -7.17 2.35 -11.55
CA PRO A 255 -7.62 1.04 -12.00
C PRO A 255 -6.83 0.59 -13.25
N ASP A 256 -6.49 -0.69 -13.28
CA ASP A 256 -5.78 -1.32 -14.41
C ASP A 256 -6.72 -1.80 -15.51
N VAL A 257 -7.95 -2.20 -15.15
CA VAL A 257 -8.95 -2.74 -16.07
C VAL A 257 -10.32 -2.13 -15.76
N LEU A 258 -11.01 -1.65 -16.80
CA LEU A 258 -12.42 -1.27 -16.72
C LEU A 258 -13.28 -2.38 -17.33
N ILE A 259 -14.21 -2.90 -16.54
CA ILE A 259 -15.16 -3.95 -16.98
C ILE A 259 -16.46 -3.27 -17.38
N GLY A 260 -16.81 -3.37 -18.65
CA GLY A 260 -18.08 -2.86 -19.19
C GLY A 260 -19.28 -3.71 -18.75
N ALA A 261 -20.49 -3.17 -18.94
CA ALA A 261 -21.74 -3.87 -18.60
C ALA A 261 -21.92 -5.20 -19.37
N ASP A 262 -21.31 -5.31 -20.55
CA ASP A 262 -21.25 -6.51 -21.39
C ASP A 262 -20.50 -7.68 -20.75
N TYR A 263 -19.56 -7.39 -19.85
CA TYR A 263 -18.84 -8.39 -19.06
C TYR A 263 -19.26 -8.44 -17.59
N PHE A 264 -19.85 -7.36 -17.06
CA PHE A 264 -20.23 -7.22 -15.66
C PHE A 264 -21.00 -8.44 -15.12
N PHE A 265 -22.05 -8.85 -15.81
CA PHE A 265 -22.90 -9.99 -15.39
C PHE A 265 -22.23 -11.36 -15.53
N LYS A 266 -21.03 -11.45 -16.12
CA LYS A 266 -20.25 -12.71 -16.13
C LYS A 266 -19.56 -12.97 -14.78
N PHE A 267 -19.34 -11.94 -13.98
CA PHE A 267 -18.61 -12.02 -12.72
C PHE A 267 -19.52 -11.89 -11.51
N ILE A 268 -20.55 -11.06 -11.62
CA ILE A 268 -21.43 -10.68 -10.53
C ILE A 268 -22.59 -11.69 -10.42
N SER A 269 -22.75 -12.32 -9.25
CA SER A 269 -23.93 -13.12 -8.91
C SER A 269 -24.78 -12.39 -7.88
N LEU A 270 -26.00 -12.01 -8.26
CA LEU A 270 -26.94 -11.27 -7.39
C LEU A 270 -27.74 -12.18 -6.45
N ARG A 271 -27.38 -13.46 -6.31
CA ARG A 271 -28.15 -14.43 -5.51
C ARG A 271 -27.87 -14.36 -4.02
N GLU A 272 -26.66 -13.95 -3.62
CA GLU A 272 -26.21 -13.94 -2.22
C GLU A 272 -25.77 -12.53 -1.80
N ILE A 273 -26.76 -11.66 -1.67
CA ILE A 273 -26.57 -10.31 -1.14
C ILE A 273 -26.73 -10.37 0.37
N LYS A 274 -25.74 -9.88 1.12
CA LYS A 274 -25.87 -9.68 2.55
C LYS A 274 -25.58 -8.23 2.89
N GLU A 275 -26.55 -7.59 3.52
CA GLU A 275 -26.41 -6.24 4.04
C GLU A 275 -25.69 -6.28 5.39
N LEU A 276 -24.64 -5.46 5.55
CA LEU A 276 -23.93 -5.27 6.81
C LEU A 276 -24.67 -4.26 7.68
N ARG A 277 -24.38 -4.26 8.99
CA ARG A 277 -24.92 -3.25 9.92
C ARG A 277 -24.51 -1.81 9.58
N SER A 278 -23.48 -1.62 8.74
CA SER A 278 -23.08 -0.31 8.22
C SER A 278 -24.01 0.22 7.12
N GLY A 279 -24.91 -0.59 6.57
CA GLY A 279 -25.72 -0.28 5.37
C GLY A 279 -25.03 -0.64 4.05
N ILE A 280 -23.77 -1.06 4.12
CA ILE A 280 -23.05 -1.56 2.95
C ILE A 280 -23.43 -3.01 2.67
N CYS A 281 -23.64 -3.35 1.41
CA CYS A 281 -23.91 -4.71 0.97
C CYS A 281 -22.62 -5.40 0.54
N TRP A 282 -22.52 -6.69 0.85
CA TRP A 282 -21.51 -7.56 0.26
C TRP A 282 -22.17 -8.64 -0.57
N PHE A 283 -21.44 -9.05 -1.60
CA PHE A 283 -21.89 -10.05 -2.56
C PHE A 283 -20.72 -10.99 -2.81
N ASN A 284 -20.96 -12.28 -2.64
CA ASN A 284 -19.99 -13.29 -3.05
C ASN A 284 -20.04 -13.41 -4.58
N GLN A 285 -18.89 -13.35 -5.23
CA GLN A 285 -18.82 -13.35 -6.68
C GLN A 285 -17.83 -14.37 -7.19
N LYS A 286 -17.92 -14.66 -8.49
CA LYS A 286 -17.00 -15.56 -9.17
C LYS A 286 -15.54 -15.10 -9.09
N LEU A 287 -15.27 -13.81 -8.87
CA LEU A 287 -13.90 -13.29 -8.79
C LEU A 287 -13.40 -13.13 -7.37
N VAL A 288 -14.13 -12.36 -6.57
CA VAL A 288 -13.74 -11.94 -5.23
C VAL A 288 -14.97 -11.39 -4.51
N LEU A 289 -14.87 -11.24 -3.20
CA LEU A 289 -15.83 -10.48 -2.41
C LEU A 289 -15.92 -9.03 -2.92
N ILE A 290 -17.13 -8.59 -3.30
CA ILE A 290 -17.37 -7.18 -3.65
C ILE A 290 -18.19 -6.52 -2.55
N ILE A 291 -17.72 -5.34 -2.13
CA ILE A 291 -18.37 -4.44 -1.20
C ILE A 291 -19.01 -3.30 -2.01
N ALA A 292 -20.31 -3.08 -1.87
CA ALA A 292 -21.04 -2.06 -2.63
C ALA A 292 -22.20 -1.46 -1.83
N GLY A 293 -22.64 -0.27 -2.23
CA GLY A 293 -23.75 0.44 -1.61
C GLY A 293 -23.30 1.65 -0.80
N SER A 294 -24.29 2.40 -0.32
CA SER A 294 -24.11 3.54 0.57
C SER A 294 -24.28 3.09 2.02
N GLY A 295 -23.27 3.29 2.84
CA GLY A 295 -23.35 3.02 4.27
C GLY A 295 -22.45 3.94 5.05
N ASP A 296 -22.48 3.79 6.36
CA ASP A 296 -21.63 4.53 7.29
C ASP A 296 -20.16 4.09 7.13
N ILE A 297 -19.46 4.75 6.20
CA ILE A 297 -18.05 4.50 5.91
C ILE A 297 -17.19 4.80 7.15
N GLU A 298 -17.59 5.75 8.00
CA GLU A 298 -16.87 6.07 9.24
C GLU A 298 -16.84 4.88 10.19
N LYS A 299 -17.91 4.08 10.25
CA LYS A 299 -17.89 2.82 11.03
C LYS A 299 -16.94 1.76 10.47
N LEU A 300 -16.56 1.86 9.19
CA LEU A 300 -15.68 0.88 8.54
C LEU A 300 -14.23 1.36 8.48
N CYS A 301 -13.96 2.66 8.35
CA CYS A 301 -12.63 3.22 8.13
C CYS A 301 -12.08 3.91 9.38
N LYS A 302 -10.78 3.73 9.66
CA LYS A 302 -10.13 4.23 10.89
C LYS A 302 -9.64 5.69 10.84
N ASN A 303 -9.90 6.44 9.75
CA ASN A 303 -9.29 7.76 9.55
C ASN A 303 -10.34 8.88 9.54
N GLU A 304 -10.27 9.75 10.56
CA GLU A 304 -11.00 11.02 10.69
C GLU A 304 -10.53 12.11 9.71
N LEU A 305 -9.80 11.79 8.64
CA LEU A 305 -9.42 12.77 7.61
C LEU A 305 -10.47 12.81 6.50
N TYR A 306 -11.48 13.67 6.74
CA TYR A 306 -12.49 14.18 5.80
C TYR A 306 -13.50 13.16 5.24
N PRO A 307 -14.72 13.11 5.79
CA PRO A 307 -15.89 12.72 5.02
C PRO A 307 -16.35 13.97 4.27
N LYS A 308 -15.95 14.13 3.00
CA LYS A 308 -16.70 14.98 2.08
C LYS A 308 -17.44 14.05 1.16
N GLU A 309 -18.77 14.16 1.16
CA GLU A 309 -19.64 13.60 0.13
C GLU A 309 -18.90 13.63 -1.20
N VAL A 310 -18.49 12.47 -1.70
CA VAL A 310 -17.82 12.38 -2.99
C VAL A 310 -18.92 12.47 -4.05
N VAL A 311 -19.35 13.69 -4.31
CA VAL A 311 -19.98 14.04 -5.58
C VAL A 311 -18.82 14.07 -6.59
N HIS A 312 -18.74 13.06 -7.45
CA HIS A 312 -17.83 13.08 -8.59
C HIS A 312 -18.23 14.22 -9.53
N SER A 313 -17.63 15.40 -9.37
CA SER A 313 -17.48 16.31 -10.51
C SER A 313 -16.11 16.05 -11.11
N THR A 314 -16.10 15.58 -12.35
CA THR A 314 -14.94 15.74 -13.25
C THR A 314 -14.43 17.18 -13.13
N ASN A 315 -13.12 17.37 -13.28
CA ASN A 315 -12.45 18.66 -13.20
C ASN A 315 -12.96 19.56 -14.34
N ALA A 316 -14.08 20.20 -14.04
CA ALA A 316 -14.96 20.91 -14.92
C ALA A 316 -15.10 22.30 -14.34
N ASN A 317 -14.96 23.33 -15.16
CA ASN A 317 -15.20 24.70 -14.72
C ASN A 317 -16.64 24.77 -14.17
N ILE A 318 -16.77 24.73 -12.84
CA ILE A 318 -18.01 24.37 -12.13
C ILE A 318 -19.17 25.27 -12.51
N ASN A 319 -18.89 26.49 -12.95
CA ASN A 319 -19.92 27.43 -13.35
C ASN A 319 -20.43 27.16 -14.78
N SER A 320 -19.56 26.79 -15.73
CA SER A 320 -20.00 26.60 -17.13
C SER A 320 -20.51 25.19 -17.42
N GLU A 321 -19.90 24.16 -16.80
CA GLU A 321 -20.29 22.78 -17.09
C GLU A 321 -21.54 22.35 -16.33
N LEU A 322 -21.76 22.88 -15.12
CA LEU A 322 -23.01 22.63 -14.39
C LEU A 322 -24.19 23.33 -15.09
N GLU A 323 -23.98 24.55 -15.61
CA GLU A 323 -24.97 25.24 -16.44
C GLU A 323 -25.24 24.47 -17.75
N ASN A 324 -24.21 23.87 -18.37
CA ASN A 324 -24.39 22.99 -19.53
C ASN A 324 -25.13 21.69 -19.20
N PHE A 325 -24.91 21.13 -18.02
CA PHE A 325 -25.62 19.94 -17.54
C PHE A 325 -27.12 20.23 -17.34
N TRP A 326 -27.46 21.33 -16.66
CA TRP A 326 -28.85 21.77 -16.54
C TRP A 326 -29.46 22.20 -17.88
N LYS A 327 -28.65 22.79 -18.78
CA LYS A 327 -29.09 23.05 -20.16
C LYS A 327 -29.37 21.78 -20.95
N LEU A 328 -28.66 20.67 -20.69
CA LEU A 328 -28.91 19.38 -21.33
C LEU A 328 -30.28 18.79 -20.97
N GLU A 329 -30.74 18.97 -19.73
CA GLU A 329 -32.13 18.61 -19.36
C GLU A 329 -33.17 19.47 -20.07
N THR A 330 -32.84 20.71 -20.44
CA THR A 330 -33.71 21.56 -21.28
C THR A 330 -33.56 21.34 -22.79
N ILE A 331 -32.63 20.48 -23.25
CA ILE A 331 -32.54 20.09 -24.67
C ILE A 331 -33.67 19.09 -24.97
N GLY A 332 -34.86 19.63 -25.21
CA GLY A 332 -36.08 18.88 -25.52
C GLY A 332 -37.34 19.46 -24.89
N ILE A 333 -37.16 20.24 -23.81
CA ILE A 333 -38.20 21.04 -23.17
C ILE A 333 -37.81 22.50 -23.36
N GLN A 334 -38.19 23.04 -24.52
CA GLN A 334 -38.20 24.49 -24.72
C GLN A 334 -39.60 24.96 -24.35
N GLU A 335 -39.73 25.67 -23.24
CA GLU A 335 -40.89 26.54 -23.03
C GLU A 335 -40.95 27.48 -24.22
N SER A 336 -42.10 27.48 -24.90
CA SER A 336 -42.33 28.40 -25.99
C SER A 336 -42.30 29.82 -25.41
N PRO A 337 -41.74 30.82 -26.11
CA PRO A 337 -41.83 32.21 -25.67
C PRO A 337 -43.28 32.74 -25.56
N GLN A 338 -44.27 31.92 -25.89
CA GLN A 338 -45.70 32.21 -25.75
C GLN A 338 -46.32 31.57 -24.49
N ASP A 339 -45.57 30.78 -23.71
CA ASP A 339 -46.09 30.03 -22.55
C ASP A 339 -46.21 30.88 -21.27
N ASP A 340 -45.72 32.13 -21.26
CA ASP A 340 -45.90 33.06 -20.13
C ASP A 340 -47.39 33.28 -19.76
N ASP A 341 -48.30 33.13 -20.74
CA ASP A 341 -49.74 33.25 -20.50
C ASP A 341 -50.32 31.98 -19.83
N ASP A 342 -49.74 30.79 -20.08
CA ASP A 342 -50.20 29.53 -19.50
C ASP A 342 -49.84 29.42 -18.02
N ASP A 343 -48.67 29.89 -17.60
CA ASP A 343 -48.29 29.94 -16.18
C ASP A 343 -49.18 30.92 -15.38
N TYR A 344 -49.49 32.08 -15.96
CA TYR A 344 -50.43 33.02 -15.38
C TYR A 344 -51.85 32.42 -15.29
N GLN A 345 -52.31 31.71 -16.32
CA GLN A 345 -53.60 31.02 -16.34
C GLN A 345 -53.65 29.87 -15.32
N ALA A 346 -52.58 29.08 -15.18
CA ALA A 346 -52.46 27.99 -14.23
C ALA A 346 -52.51 28.52 -12.78
N LEU A 347 -51.75 29.58 -12.47
CA LEU A 347 -51.78 30.21 -11.15
C LEU A 347 -53.16 30.84 -10.85
N LYS A 348 -53.79 31.46 -11.85
CA LYS A 348 -55.15 32.00 -11.74
C LYS A 348 -56.17 30.89 -11.50
N HIS A 349 -56.07 29.77 -12.20
CA HIS A 349 -56.94 28.60 -12.02
C HIS A 349 -56.78 28.00 -10.63
N PHE A 350 -55.53 27.79 -10.18
CA PHE A 350 -55.21 27.28 -8.84
C PHE A 350 -55.78 28.16 -7.73
N LYS A 351 -55.56 29.48 -7.81
CA LYS A 351 -56.15 30.44 -6.84
C LYS A 351 -57.68 30.43 -6.85
N ARG A 352 -58.31 30.12 -7.99
CA ARG A 352 -59.77 30.05 -8.14
C ARG A 352 -60.37 28.75 -7.62
N THR A 353 -59.59 27.66 -7.58
CA THR A 353 -60.05 26.32 -7.19
C THR A 353 -59.67 25.94 -5.76
N ILE A 354 -58.75 26.65 -5.11
CA ILE A 354 -58.51 26.48 -3.67
C ILE A 354 -59.66 27.09 -2.88
N ILE A 355 -60.61 26.23 -2.54
CA ILE A 355 -61.60 26.50 -1.51
C ILE A 355 -60.91 26.22 -0.16
N LYS A 356 -60.58 27.29 0.56
CA LYS A 356 -60.20 27.17 1.97
C LYS A 356 -61.44 26.73 2.73
N ARG A 357 -61.50 25.48 3.18
CA ARG A 357 -62.47 25.06 4.21
C ARG A 357 -62.13 25.86 5.46
N ALA A 358 -63.00 26.81 5.81
CA ALA A 358 -62.93 27.51 7.08
C ALA A 358 -63.26 26.52 8.20
N GLY A 359 -62.31 26.37 9.12
CA GLY A 359 -62.41 25.71 10.40
C GLY A 359 -61.43 26.40 11.34
#